data_AF-A0A661I6Q1-F1
#
_entry.id   AF-A0A661I6Q1-F1
#
_cell.length_a   1.000
_cell.length_b   1.000
_cell.length_c   1.000
_cell.angle_alpha   90.00
_cell.angle_beta   90.00
_cell.angle_gamma   90.00
#
_symmetry.space_group_name_H-M   'P 1'
#
loop_
_entity.id
_entity.type
_entity.pdbx_description
1 polymer ?
#
loop_
_entity_poly.entity_id
_entity_poly.type
_entity_poly.pdbx_seq_one_letter_code
_entity_poly.pdbx_strand_id
1 'polypeptide(L)'
;MKRKFLTLVLATIGLTQLAYADYVSHASIVVNVDQSECLTAGAEAAKVIGIDKTTITPKRTIVYGMNSEGYTLQMTCIKGDDIGYFIINGAHAEKRGELASKYWKELRTQLDKINATHK
;
A
#
# COMPACT_ATOMS: atom_id res chain seq x y z
N MET A 1 26.20 -20.52 32.38
CA MET A 1 25.63 -20.68 31.03
C MET A 1 24.30 -19.91 30.88
N LYS A 2 24.30 -18.56 30.89
CA LYS A 2 23.04 -17.76 30.82
C LYS A 2 22.96 -16.76 29.65
N ARG A 3 23.94 -16.73 28.74
CA ARG A 3 24.00 -15.73 27.65
C ARG A 3 23.50 -16.20 26.28
N LYS A 4 23.16 -17.49 26.10
CA LYS A 4 22.77 -18.03 24.78
C LYS A 4 21.24 -18.03 24.51
N PHE A 5 20.41 -17.82 25.53
CA PHE A 5 18.95 -17.80 25.36
C PHE A 5 18.41 -16.44 24.90
N LEU A 6 19.11 -15.34 25.19
CA LEU A 6 18.67 -13.98 24.86
C LEU A 6 18.84 -13.65 23.36
N THR A 7 19.81 -14.27 22.69
CA THR A 7 20.11 -14.00 21.28
C THR A 7 19.10 -14.67 20.33
N LEU A 8 18.48 -15.78 20.75
CA LEU A 8 17.55 -16.54 19.90
C LEU A 8 16.18 -15.83 19.77
N VAL A 9 15.75 -15.08 20.80
CA VAL A 9 14.46 -14.38 20.81
C VAL A 9 14.48 -13.11 19.94
N LEU A 10 15.61 -12.44 19.83
CA LEU A 10 15.75 -11.22 19.01
C LEU A 10 15.74 -11.53 17.50
N ALA A 11 16.32 -12.66 17.10
CA ALA A 11 16.35 -13.08 15.69
C ALA A 11 14.96 -13.44 15.15
N THR A 12 14.10 -14.07 15.96
CA THR A 12 12.72 -14.40 15.55
C THR A 12 11.86 -13.15 15.38
N ILE A 13 12.01 -12.15 16.24
CA ILE A 13 11.25 -10.89 16.14
C ILE A 13 11.64 -10.13 14.86
N GLY A 14 12.94 -10.04 14.56
CA GLY A 14 13.43 -9.37 13.35
C GLY A 14 12.91 -9.99 12.05
N LEU A 15 12.87 -11.33 11.96
CA LEU A 15 12.33 -12.02 10.77
C LEU A 15 10.82 -11.84 10.62
N THR A 16 10.07 -11.84 11.72
CA THR A 16 8.61 -11.61 11.68
C THR A 16 8.24 -10.19 11.23
N GLN A 17 9.04 -9.18 11.58
CA GLN A 17 8.80 -7.79 11.17
C GLN A 17 8.99 -7.58 9.67
N LEU A 18 10.01 -8.20 9.07
CA LEU A 18 10.25 -8.12 7.63
C LEU A 18 9.13 -8.81 6.84
N ALA A 19 8.74 -10.01 7.25
CA ALA A 19 7.64 -10.75 6.62
C ALA A 19 6.30 -10.00 6.76
N TYR A 20 6.05 -9.37 7.90
CA TYR A 20 4.87 -8.52 8.09
C TYR A 20 4.90 -7.29 7.18
N ALA A 21 6.04 -6.62 7.05
CA ALA A 21 6.18 -5.47 6.17
C ALA A 21 5.94 -5.86 4.69
N ASP A 22 6.43 -7.01 4.26
CA ASP A 22 6.17 -7.56 2.92
C ASP A 22 4.69 -7.91 2.73
N TYR A 23 4.07 -8.55 3.72
CA TYR A 23 2.64 -8.90 3.66
C TYR A 23 1.75 -7.67 3.59
N VAL A 24 1.96 -6.68 4.45
CA VAL A 24 1.17 -5.44 4.47
C VAL A 24 1.42 -4.60 3.23
N SER A 25 2.63 -4.64 2.68
CA SER A 25 2.91 -3.94 1.43
C SER A 25 2.28 -4.62 0.23
N HIS A 26 1.83 -5.89 0.31
CA HIS A 26 1.14 -6.66 -0.74
C HIS A 26 -0.29 -7.01 -0.28
N ALA A 27 -1.15 -6.00 -0.14
CA ALA A 27 -2.50 -6.19 0.34
C ALA A 27 -3.55 -6.07 -0.79
N SER A 28 -4.62 -6.84 -0.66
CA SER A 28 -5.79 -6.77 -1.54
C SER A 28 -6.89 -5.90 -0.93
N ILE A 29 -7.64 -5.24 -1.80
CA ILE A 29 -8.66 -4.27 -1.44
C ILE A 29 -9.93 -4.59 -2.22
N VAL A 30 -11.04 -4.75 -1.50
CA VAL A 30 -12.37 -4.73 -2.10
C VAL A 30 -12.82 -3.28 -2.21
N VAL A 31 -13.10 -2.83 -3.43
CA VAL A 31 -13.67 -1.51 -3.70
C VAL A 31 -14.98 -1.66 -4.47
N ASN A 32 -16.03 -1.00 -4.01
CA ASN A 32 -17.32 -0.95 -4.70
C ASN A 32 -17.58 0.45 -5.28
N VAL A 33 -16.63 0.92 -6.10
CA VAL A 33 -16.70 2.18 -6.84
C VAL A 33 -16.30 1.93 -8.29
N ASP A 34 -16.58 2.88 -9.18
CA ASP A 34 -16.13 2.77 -10.55
C ASP A 34 -14.59 2.75 -10.64
N GLN A 35 -14.07 2.04 -11.64
CA GLN A 35 -12.63 1.87 -11.80
C GLN A 35 -11.88 3.20 -11.92
N SER A 36 -12.43 4.17 -12.66
CA SER A 36 -11.82 5.49 -12.80
C SER A 36 -11.75 6.26 -11.47
N GLU A 37 -12.76 6.09 -10.62
CA GLU A 37 -12.83 6.70 -9.29
C GLU A 37 -11.82 6.04 -8.35
N CYS A 38 -11.71 4.71 -8.37
CA CYS A 38 -10.70 3.97 -7.64
C CYS A 38 -9.27 4.41 -8.03
N LEU A 39 -9.00 4.55 -9.33
CA LEU A 39 -7.68 4.99 -9.83
C LEU A 39 -7.35 6.41 -9.35
N THR A 40 -8.33 7.31 -9.37
CA THR A 40 -8.18 8.68 -8.87
C THR A 40 -7.92 8.68 -7.37
N ALA A 41 -8.72 7.95 -6.59
CA ALA A 41 -8.53 7.82 -5.14
C ALA A 41 -7.15 7.24 -4.79
N GLY A 42 -6.70 6.23 -5.54
CA GLY A 42 -5.37 5.64 -5.41
C GLY A 42 -4.24 6.63 -5.67
N ALA A 43 -4.36 7.46 -6.71
CA ALA A 43 -3.38 8.49 -7.02
C ALA A 43 -3.35 9.61 -5.98
N GLU A 44 -4.50 10.06 -5.48
CA GLU A 44 -4.57 11.06 -4.41
C GLU A 44 -3.97 10.54 -3.10
N ALA A 45 -4.25 9.28 -2.74
CA ALA A 45 -3.66 8.66 -1.56
C ALA A 45 -2.12 8.53 -1.68
N ALA A 46 -1.60 8.26 -2.87
CA ALA A 46 -0.17 8.17 -3.11
C ALA A 46 0.55 9.52 -2.88
N LYS A 47 -0.06 10.64 -3.30
CA LYS A 47 0.49 11.98 -3.07
C LYS A 47 0.68 12.29 -1.59
N VAL A 48 -0.28 11.88 -0.74
CA VAL A 48 -0.22 12.12 0.72
C VAL A 48 0.97 11.42 1.37
N ILE A 49 1.40 10.28 0.84
CA ILE A 49 2.58 9.55 1.34
C ILE A 49 3.89 9.94 0.63
N GLY A 50 3.88 11.03 -0.15
CA GLY A 50 5.05 11.55 -0.85
C GLY A 50 5.43 10.80 -2.13
N ILE A 51 4.52 9.97 -2.66
CA ILE A 51 4.66 9.35 -3.98
C ILE A 51 3.89 10.21 -4.98
N ASP A 52 4.51 11.30 -5.42
CA ASP A 52 3.89 12.41 -6.16
C ASP A 52 3.91 12.24 -7.68
N LYS A 53 4.88 11.47 -8.22
CA LYS A 53 5.00 11.17 -9.67
C LYS A 53 4.14 9.99 -10.10
N THR A 54 2.85 10.02 -9.77
CA THR A 54 1.94 8.93 -10.14
C THR A 54 1.51 8.99 -11.60
N THR A 55 1.63 7.88 -12.31
CA THR A 55 1.06 7.66 -13.64
C THR A 55 -0.14 6.73 -13.54
N ILE A 56 -1.28 7.16 -14.07
CA ILE A 56 -2.47 6.32 -14.20
C ILE A 56 -2.46 5.68 -15.59
N THR A 57 -2.57 4.36 -15.66
CA THR A 57 -2.71 3.61 -16.92
C THR A 57 -4.10 2.96 -16.97
N PRO A 58 -5.14 3.63 -17.50
CA PRO A 58 -6.51 3.12 -17.45
C PRO A 58 -6.67 1.76 -18.14
N LYS A 59 -5.97 1.54 -19.27
CA LYS A 59 -5.98 0.24 -20.00
C LYS A 59 -5.48 -0.93 -19.15
N ARG A 60 -4.54 -0.68 -18.23
CA ARG A 60 -4.00 -1.69 -17.32
C ARG A 60 -4.61 -1.59 -15.93
N THR A 61 -5.45 -0.58 -15.71
CA THR A 61 -6.18 -0.34 -14.47
C THR A 61 -5.23 -0.15 -13.29
N ILE A 62 -4.10 0.55 -13.50
CA ILE A 62 -3.02 0.67 -12.51
C ILE A 62 -2.60 2.14 -12.28
N VAL A 63 -2.25 2.44 -11.03
CA VAL A 63 -1.47 3.61 -10.59
C VAL A 63 -0.04 3.17 -10.28
N TYR A 64 0.95 3.84 -10.86
CA TYR A 64 2.38 3.64 -10.58
C TYR A 64 3.01 4.93 -10.09
N GLY A 65 3.86 4.89 -9.06
CA GLY A 65 4.62 6.07 -8.64
C GLY A 65 5.91 5.73 -7.92
N MET A 66 6.78 6.73 -7.77
CA MET A 66 8.04 6.64 -7.03
C MET A 66 8.31 7.95 -6.27
N ASN A 67 8.88 7.86 -5.06
CA ASN A 67 9.34 9.03 -4.30
C ASN A 67 10.87 9.24 -4.42
N SER A 68 11.38 10.35 -3.85
CA SER A 68 12.80 10.70 -3.89
C SER A 68 13.72 9.74 -3.13
N GLU A 69 13.16 8.92 -2.23
CA GLU A 69 13.88 7.92 -1.44
C GLU A 69 13.92 6.54 -2.13
N GLY A 70 13.36 6.41 -3.33
CA GLY A 70 13.36 5.17 -4.12
C GLY A 70 12.26 4.18 -3.75
N TYR A 71 11.26 4.58 -2.97
CA TYR A 71 10.07 3.75 -2.74
C TYR A 71 9.15 3.84 -3.94
N THR A 72 8.58 2.70 -4.33
CA THR A 72 7.63 2.61 -5.44
C THR A 72 6.27 2.14 -4.95
N LEU A 73 5.22 2.62 -5.59
CA LEU A 73 3.84 2.16 -5.42
C LEU A 73 3.35 1.60 -6.76
N GLN A 74 2.72 0.44 -6.71
CA GLN A 74 1.88 -0.10 -7.78
C GLN A 74 0.53 -0.45 -7.18
N MET A 75 -0.56 0.12 -7.67
CA MET A 75 -1.91 -0.19 -7.22
C MET A 75 -2.81 -0.48 -8.41
N THR A 76 -3.49 -1.62 -8.40
CA THR A 76 -4.46 -1.99 -9.44
C THR A 76 -5.88 -1.75 -8.94
N CYS A 77 -6.80 -1.38 -9.82
CA CYS A 77 -8.23 -1.26 -9.56
C CYS A 77 -9.00 -2.19 -10.51
N ILE A 78 -9.61 -3.26 -9.99
CA ILE A 78 -10.43 -4.19 -10.78
C ILE A 78 -11.90 -3.93 -10.48
N LYS A 79 -12.76 -3.97 -11.51
CA LYS A 79 -14.22 -3.82 -11.37
C LYS A 79 -14.85 -5.16 -11.02
N GLY A 80 -15.72 -5.19 -10.01
CA GLY A 80 -16.48 -6.37 -9.60
C GLY A 80 -15.79 -7.12 -8.47
N ASP A 81 -16.39 -6.99 -7.28
CA ASP A 81 -16.24 -7.74 -6.02
C ASP A 81 -14.89 -8.23 -5.49
N ASP A 82 -13.74 -8.16 -6.19
CA ASP A 82 -12.46 -8.31 -5.50
C ASP A 82 -11.17 -7.92 -6.28
N ILE A 83 -10.19 -7.53 -5.47
CA ILE A 83 -8.75 -7.29 -5.68
C ILE A 83 -8.37 -6.10 -6.57
N GLY A 84 -8.42 -4.91 -5.96
CA GLY A 84 -7.38 -3.93 -6.20
C GLY A 84 -6.17 -4.20 -5.31
N TYR A 85 -5.16 -4.93 -5.81
CA TYR A 85 -3.93 -5.14 -5.03
C TYR A 85 -3.05 -3.89 -5.07
N PHE A 86 -2.36 -3.58 -3.97
CA PHE A 86 -1.27 -2.62 -4.00
C PHE A 86 0.04 -3.23 -3.51
N ILE A 87 1.15 -2.67 -4.00
CA ILE A 87 2.52 -3.05 -3.71
C ILE A 87 3.33 -1.81 -3.35
N ILE A 88 3.99 -1.81 -2.19
CA ILE A 88 5.05 -0.83 -1.87
C ILE A 88 6.41 -1.52 -1.75
N ASN A 89 7.33 -1.15 -2.64
CA ASN A 89 8.72 -1.66 -2.65
C ASN A 89 9.72 -0.59 -2.26
N GLY A 90 10.87 -1.00 -1.73
CA GLY A 90 11.95 -0.15 -1.21
C GLY A 90 12.91 -0.93 -0.33
N ALA A 91 14.12 -0.42 -0.11
CA ALA A 91 15.19 -1.15 0.59
C ALA A 91 14.94 -1.33 2.10
N HIS A 92 14.22 -0.40 2.74
CA HIS A 92 13.97 -0.45 4.19
C HIS A 92 12.56 -0.94 4.51
N ALA A 93 12.46 -2.11 5.14
CA ALA A 93 11.19 -2.78 5.39
C ALA A 93 10.29 -2.05 6.40
N GLU A 94 10.87 -1.47 7.44
CA GLU A 94 10.15 -0.69 8.46
C GLU A 94 9.38 0.48 7.83
N LYS A 95 10.01 1.19 6.90
CA LYS A 95 9.42 2.32 6.20
C LYS A 95 8.41 1.88 5.15
N ARG A 96 8.61 0.71 4.50
CA ARG A 96 7.58 0.10 3.63
C ARG A 96 6.28 -0.13 4.39
N GLY A 97 6.35 -0.73 5.58
CA GLY A 97 5.17 -0.97 6.42
C GLY A 97 4.47 0.31 6.88
N GLU A 98 5.24 1.34 7.24
CA GLU A 98 4.71 2.66 7.59
C GLU A 98 3.96 3.31 6.41
N LEU A 99 4.61 3.34 5.24
CA LEU A 99 4.04 3.92 4.02
C LEU A 99 2.78 3.18 3.59
N ALA A 100 2.79 1.84 3.65
CA ALA A 100 1.63 1.01 3.30
C ALA A 100 0.45 1.29 4.24
N SER A 101 0.70 1.41 5.54
CA SER A 101 -0.33 1.73 6.53
C SER A 101 -0.94 3.11 6.30
N LYS A 102 -0.11 4.12 6.00
CA LYS A 102 -0.57 5.48 5.67
C LYS A 102 -1.37 5.51 4.37
N TYR A 103 -0.85 4.87 3.32
CA TYR A 103 -1.50 4.76 2.02
C TYR A 103 -2.89 4.14 2.16
N TRP A 104 -2.99 3.03 2.88
CA TRP A 104 -4.23 2.32 3.10
C TRP A 104 -5.29 3.17 3.80
N LYS A 105 -4.89 3.88 4.86
CA LYS A 105 -5.77 4.78 5.60
C LYS A 105 -6.31 5.91 4.71
N GLU A 106 -5.43 6.52 3.92
CA GLU A 106 -5.83 7.61 3.03
C GLU A 106 -6.72 7.12 1.88
N LEU A 107 -6.38 5.99 1.26
CA LEU A 107 -7.18 5.40 0.21
C LEU A 107 -8.61 5.12 0.67
N ARG A 108 -8.80 4.52 1.86
CA ARG A 108 -10.14 4.34 2.45
C ARG A 108 -10.88 5.67 2.62
N THR A 109 -10.18 6.68 3.13
CA THR A 109 -10.76 8.02 3.32
C THR A 109 -11.26 8.61 1.99
N GLN A 110 -10.51 8.41 0.89
CA GLN A 110 -10.92 8.89 -0.44
C GLN A 110 -12.10 8.09 -0.99
N LEU A 111 -12.09 6.76 -0.85
CA LEU A 111 -13.18 5.90 -1.29
C LEU A 111 -14.49 6.18 -0.53
N ASP A 112 -14.42 6.43 0.78
CA ASP A 112 -15.58 6.78 1.60
C ASP A 112 -16.22 8.11 1.15
N LYS A 113 -15.41 9.11 0.76
CA LYS A 113 -15.91 10.38 0.20
C LYS A 113 -16.68 10.17 -1.11
N ILE A 114 -16.16 9.30 -1.98
CA ILE A 114 -16.79 8.96 -3.26
C ILE A 114 -18.13 8.28 -3.00
N ASN A 115 -18.16 7.24 -2.15
CA ASN A 115 -19.38 6.53 -1.79
C ASN A 115 -20.44 7.41 -1.12
N ALA A 116 -20.03 8.42 -0.35
CA ALA A 116 -20.95 9.38 0.26
C ALA A 116 -21.62 10.32 -0.76
N THR A 117 -21.01 10.50 -1.94
CA THR A 117 -21.53 11.39 -3.00
C THR A 117 -22.59 10.70 -3.88
N HIS A 118 -22.62 9.36 -3.89
CA HIS A 118 -23.53 8.54 -4.69
C HIS A 118 -24.76 8.01 -3.91
N LYS A 119 -24.94 8.43 -2.66
CA LYS A 119 -26.11 8.12 -1.82
C LYS A 119 -27.13 9.25 -1.82
#